data_AF-A0A227NSI2-F1
#
_entry.id   AF-A0A227NSI2-F1
#
_cell.length_a   1.000
_cell.length_b   1.000
_cell.length_c   1.000
_cell.angle_alpha   90.00
_cell.angle_beta   90.00
_cell.angle_gamma   90.00
#
_symmetry.space_group_name_H-M   'P 1'
#
loop_
_entity.id
_entity.type
_entity.pdbx_description
1 polymer ?
#
loop_
_entity_poly.entity_id
_entity_poly.type
_entity_poly.pdbx_seq_one_letter_code
_entity_poly.pdbx_strand_id
1 'polypeptide(L)'
;MKKLFKSVLVAIAFIIAGTSDAQTKSPKLENSLLWEVSGNGLSKPSYLYGTIHMICSGDYFLSEKAKKAFDSSDKLVLEINFSDPKEMNDAQQMAMGKEPLSKKLDPEQLSKLEAILKKSAGMTLQQVDNFNLMTVMSLISMKTFGCSDIKFYEMEFIDAAKKRNIQIAGLETVKSQFESFGNAYSDDEMIAMLDESDPHQTKELVTSYKKENLDELFKNITAEDIMNAKAKKYMLDERNYNWIKVLPALMQKESLFVAVGAAHLAGDEGVINGLRKAGYKVKPVMN
;
A
#
# COMPACT_ATOMS: atom_id res chain seq x y z
N MET A 1 -76.66 1.47 -31.69
CA MET A 1 -76.56 2.83 -32.26
C MET A 1 -76.03 3.73 -31.14
N LYS A 2 -74.89 4.43 -31.13
CA LYS A 2 -73.81 4.88 -32.04
C LYS A 2 -72.51 4.89 -31.16
N LYS A 3 -71.36 4.31 -31.53
CA LYS A 3 -70.18 4.91 -32.22
C LYS A 3 -69.85 6.35 -31.74
N LEU A 4 -68.62 6.84 -31.44
CA LEU A 4 -67.22 6.40 -31.61
C LEU A 4 -66.27 7.42 -30.89
N PHE A 5 -65.18 6.93 -30.27
CA PHE A 5 -63.78 7.42 -30.16
C PHE A 5 -63.32 8.91 -30.17
N LYS A 6 -62.37 9.23 -29.25
CA LYS A 6 -60.94 9.69 -29.45
C LYS A 6 -60.40 10.26 -28.10
N SER A 7 -59.52 9.59 -27.33
CA SER A 7 -58.05 9.45 -27.41
C SER A 7 -57.22 10.60 -26.77
N VAL A 8 -56.13 10.20 -26.06
CA VAL A 8 -54.87 10.91 -25.68
C VAL A 8 -54.84 11.54 -24.26
N LEU A 9 -53.82 11.46 -23.38
CA LEU A 9 -52.64 10.62 -23.02
C LEU A 9 -51.92 11.39 -21.86
N VAL A 10 -50.98 10.74 -21.13
CA VAL A 10 -49.91 11.30 -20.23
C VAL A 10 -50.28 11.40 -18.73
N ALA A 11 -49.87 10.47 -17.84
CA ALA A 11 -48.56 10.15 -17.19
C ALA A 11 -48.34 10.92 -15.86
N ILE A 12 -48.44 10.23 -14.70
CA ILE A 12 -47.35 9.72 -13.81
C ILE A 12 -46.40 10.81 -13.25
N ALA A 13 -46.36 10.95 -11.92
CA ALA A 13 -45.12 10.97 -11.13
C ALA A 13 -45.41 10.85 -9.62
N PHE A 14 -45.08 9.71 -9.03
CA PHE A 14 -44.87 9.55 -7.59
C PHE A 14 -43.58 10.30 -7.22
N ILE A 15 -43.69 11.34 -6.39
CA ILE A 15 -42.55 11.91 -5.69
C ILE A 15 -42.37 11.05 -4.43
N ILE A 16 -41.54 10.01 -4.52
CA ILE A 16 -40.94 9.42 -3.33
C ILE A 16 -39.59 10.10 -3.16
N ALA A 17 -39.57 11.08 -2.26
CA ALA A 17 -38.36 11.64 -1.70
C ALA A 17 -37.62 10.53 -0.93
N GLY A 18 -36.63 9.92 -1.57
CA GLY A 18 -35.60 9.15 -0.91
C GLY A 18 -34.39 10.05 -0.71
N THR A 19 -34.23 10.61 0.48
CA THR A 19 -32.95 11.17 0.93
C THR A 19 -31.97 10.02 1.08
N SER A 20 -31.22 9.73 0.03
CA SER A 20 -30.03 8.87 0.12
C SER A 20 -28.86 9.69 0.64
N ASP A 21 -28.86 10.00 1.94
CA ASP A 21 -27.61 10.24 2.66
C ASP A 21 -26.96 8.88 2.91
N ALA A 22 -26.44 8.31 1.84
CA ALA A 22 -25.54 7.18 1.95
C ALA A 22 -24.14 7.75 2.21
N GLN A 23 -23.90 8.22 3.45
CA GLN A 23 -22.54 8.18 3.98
C GLN A 23 -22.19 6.70 4.17
N THR A 24 -21.89 6.02 3.07
CA THR A 24 -21.49 4.62 3.09
C THR A 24 -20.09 4.56 3.66
N LYS A 25 -19.99 4.41 4.98
CA LYS A 25 -18.80 3.77 5.55
C LYS A 25 -18.57 2.48 4.78
N SER A 26 -17.36 2.26 4.30
CA SER A 26 -17.05 1.04 3.56
C SER A 26 -17.38 -0.19 4.39
N PRO A 27 -17.87 -1.27 3.77
CA PRO A 27 -18.16 -2.49 4.49
C PRO A 27 -16.89 -3.01 5.16
N LYS A 28 -17.04 -3.53 6.38
CA LYS A 28 -15.99 -4.25 7.11
C LYS A 28 -15.42 -5.34 6.21
N LEU A 29 -14.10 -5.47 6.15
CA LEU A 29 -13.44 -6.49 5.36
C LEU A 29 -13.32 -7.80 6.15
N GLU A 30 -13.41 -8.92 5.44
CA GLU A 30 -13.06 -10.22 5.99
C GLU A 30 -11.54 -10.34 6.17
N ASN A 31 -11.12 -11.20 7.11
CA ASN A 31 -9.70 -11.46 7.36
C ASN A 31 -9.08 -12.26 6.20
N SER A 32 -8.50 -11.54 5.25
CA SER A 32 -7.70 -12.11 4.17
C SER A 32 -6.69 -11.08 3.67
N LEU A 33 -5.45 -11.49 3.44
CA LEU A 33 -4.47 -10.69 2.70
C LEU A 33 -4.65 -10.80 1.19
N LEU A 34 -5.41 -11.78 0.71
CA LEU A 34 -5.61 -12.09 -0.70
C LEU A 34 -7.06 -11.84 -1.13
N TRP A 35 -7.23 -11.11 -2.22
CA TRP A 35 -8.53 -10.72 -2.75
C TRP A 35 -8.59 -10.99 -4.25
N GLU A 36 -9.65 -11.65 -4.69
CA GLU A 36 -9.92 -11.89 -6.11
C GLU A 36 -10.73 -10.72 -6.68
N VAL A 37 -10.29 -10.22 -7.84
CA VAL A 37 -10.97 -9.23 -8.67
C VAL A 37 -11.51 -9.92 -9.91
N SER A 38 -12.82 -9.89 -10.09
CA SER A 38 -13.51 -10.51 -11.23
C SER A 38 -14.70 -9.68 -11.71
N GLY A 39 -15.35 -10.13 -12.80
CA GLY A 39 -16.47 -9.42 -13.42
C GLY A 39 -16.01 -8.26 -14.31
N ASN A 40 -16.93 -7.35 -14.64
CA ASN A 40 -16.68 -6.18 -15.50
C ASN A 40 -15.97 -6.52 -16.84
N GLY A 41 -16.32 -7.66 -17.45
CA GLY A 41 -15.76 -8.11 -18.73
C GLY A 41 -14.41 -8.83 -18.65
N LEU A 42 -13.81 -9.01 -17.47
CA LEU A 42 -12.57 -9.77 -17.32
C LEU A 42 -12.74 -11.23 -17.75
N SER A 43 -11.83 -11.71 -18.60
CA SER A 43 -11.80 -13.11 -19.08
C SER A 43 -11.20 -14.08 -18.06
N LYS A 44 -10.31 -13.59 -17.19
CA LYS A 44 -9.74 -14.28 -16.04
C LYS A 44 -9.75 -13.36 -14.81
N PRO A 45 -9.86 -13.89 -13.59
CA PRO A 45 -9.69 -13.07 -12.39
C PRO A 45 -8.27 -12.51 -12.30
N SER A 46 -8.13 -11.37 -11.62
CA SER A 46 -6.85 -10.86 -11.11
C SER A 46 -6.87 -10.90 -9.58
N TYR A 47 -5.73 -10.73 -8.92
CA TYR A 47 -5.60 -10.83 -7.48
C TYR A 47 -4.90 -9.61 -6.90
N LEU A 48 -5.39 -9.14 -5.75
CA LEU A 48 -4.73 -8.16 -4.90
C LEU A 48 -4.18 -8.90 -3.67
N TYR A 49 -2.92 -8.65 -3.34
CA TYR A 49 -2.25 -9.21 -2.18
C TYR A 49 -1.64 -8.10 -1.33
N GLY A 50 -1.97 -8.08 -0.04
CA GLY A 50 -1.46 -7.12 0.92
C GLY A 50 -0.14 -7.62 1.52
N THR A 51 0.96 -6.91 1.29
CA THR A 51 2.27 -7.19 1.91
C THR A 51 2.46 -6.37 3.19
N ILE A 52 3.41 -6.76 4.02
CA ILE A 52 3.94 -5.95 5.13
C ILE A 52 5.31 -5.35 4.77
N HIS A 53 5.68 -5.38 3.49
CA HIS A 53 7.02 -5.08 2.95
C HIS A 53 8.12 -5.98 3.49
N MET A 54 8.47 -5.86 4.78
CA MET A 54 9.54 -6.59 5.44
C MET A 54 9.06 -7.38 6.65
N ILE A 55 9.71 -8.51 6.91
CA ILE A 55 9.41 -9.41 8.02
C ILE A 55 10.64 -10.25 8.37
N CYS A 56 10.79 -10.68 9.63
CA CYS A 56 11.81 -11.67 9.99
C CYS A 56 11.58 -12.99 9.25
N SER A 57 12.65 -13.67 8.82
CA SER A 57 12.51 -14.89 8.01
C SER A 57 11.69 -15.99 8.70
N GLY A 58 11.81 -16.12 10.03
CA GLY A 58 11.05 -17.08 10.83
C GLY A 58 9.54 -16.80 10.91
N ASP A 59 9.13 -15.56 10.62
CA ASP A 59 7.72 -15.16 10.58
C ASP A 59 7.18 -15.03 9.15
N TYR A 60 8.05 -15.08 8.14
CA TYR A 60 7.66 -15.03 6.74
C TYR A 60 6.74 -16.20 6.39
N PHE A 61 5.60 -15.89 5.76
CA PHE A 61 4.70 -16.90 5.24
C PHE A 61 4.09 -16.43 3.93
N LEU A 62 3.81 -17.39 3.06
CA LEU A 62 2.95 -17.21 1.90
C LEU A 62 1.98 -18.38 1.87
N SER A 63 0.70 -18.09 2.07
CA SER A 63 -0.33 -19.13 2.16
C SER A 63 -0.50 -19.87 0.82
N GLU A 64 -0.98 -21.11 0.87
CA GLU A 64 -1.21 -21.91 -0.35
C GLU A 64 -2.20 -21.24 -1.31
N LYS A 65 -3.20 -20.52 -0.78
CA LYS A 65 -4.12 -19.71 -1.61
C LYS A 65 -3.40 -18.59 -2.37
N ALA A 66 -2.44 -17.93 -1.73
CA ALA A 66 -1.66 -16.86 -2.34
C ALA A 66 -0.68 -17.42 -3.38
N LYS A 67 -0.03 -18.55 -3.10
CA LYS A 67 0.80 -19.25 -4.08
C LYS A 67 0.00 -19.64 -5.33
N LYS A 68 -1.17 -20.26 -5.15
CA LYS A 68 -2.05 -20.64 -6.28
C LYS A 68 -2.52 -19.45 -7.10
N ALA A 69 -2.91 -18.35 -6.45
CA ALA A 69 -3.29 -17.11 -7.12
C ALA A 69 -2.11 -16.49 -7.89
N PHE A 70 -0.92 -16.50 -7.31
CA PHE A 70 0.30 -16.06 -8.00
C PHE A 70 0.57 -16.94 -9.21
N ASP A 71 0.56 -18.27 -9.05
CA ASP A 71 0.85 -19.25 -10.09
C ASP A 71 -0.16 -19.25 -11.25
N SER A 72 -1.42 -18.86 -10.98
CA SER A 72 -2.46 -18.71 -12.00
C SER A 72 -2.45 -17.36 -12.73
N SER A 73 -1.72 -16.38 -12.19
CA SER A 73 -1.61 -15.05 -12.78
C SER A 73 -0.56 -14.99 -13.89
N ASP A 74 -0.84 -14.19 -14.91
CA ASP A 74 -0.02 -14.03 -16.11
C ASP A 74 1.10 -12.98 -15.89
N LYS A 75 0.92 -12.05 -14.94
CA LYS A 75 1.85 -10.94 -14.67
C LYS A 75 1.91 -10.53 -13.20
N LEU A 76 3.09 -10.19 -12.71
CA LEU A 76 3.29 -9.57 -11.40
C LEU A 76 3.25 -8.04 -11.52
N VAL A 77 2.49 -7.40 -10.64
CA VAL A 77 2.43 -5.95 -10.51
C VAL A 77 2.75 -5.57 -9.06
N LEU A 78 3.74 -4.71 -8.85
CA LEU A 78 4.17 -4.21 -7.55
C LEU A 78 3.91 -2.71 -7.45
N GLU A 79 4.12 -2.11 -6.27
CA GLU A 79 4.20 -0.65 -6.17
C GLU A 79 5.35 -0.14 -7.04
N ILE A 80 6.57 -0.61 -6.77
CA ILE A 80 7.77 -0.30 -7.53
C ILE A 80 8.37 -1.60 -8.09
N ASN A 81 8.74 -1.59 -9.36
CA ASN A 81 9.44 -2.72 -9.97
C ASN A 81 10.95 -2.62 -9.74
N PHE A 82 11.45 -3.15 -8.62
CA PHE A 82 12.90 -3.20 -8.36
C PHE A 82 13.69 -4.20 -9.23
N SER A 83 13.03 -4.95 -10.11
CA SER A 83 13.73 -5.70 -11.16
C SER A 83 14.12 -4.82 -12.37
N ASP A 84 13.55 -3.62 -12.48
CA ASP A 84 13.94 -2.61 -13.44
C ASP A 84 15.24 -1.92 -12.98
N PRO A 85 16.34 -1.99 -13.75
CA PRO A 85 17.60 -1.33 -13.40
C PRO A 85 17.47 0.19 -13.20
N LYS A 86 16.53 0.84 -13.89
CA LYS A 86 16.29 2.27 -13.73
C LYS A 86 15.75 2.59 -12.34
N GLU A 87 14.74 1.84 -11.88
CA GLU A 87 14.17 2.05 -10.55
C GLU A 87 15.18 1.70 -9.45
N MET A 88 16.00 0.66 -9.63
CA MET A 88 17.10 0.36 -8.71
C MET A 88 18.14 1.50 -8.66
N ASN A 89 18.50 2.08 -9.80
CA ASN A 89 19.42 3.21 -9.86
C ASN A 89 18.83 4.46 -9.19
N ASP A 90 17.57 4.76 -9.46
CA ASP A 90 16.86 5.88 -8.82
C ASP A 90 16.81 5.69 -7.30
N ALA A 91 16.58 4.47 -6.79
CA ALA A 91 16.59 4.18 -5.35
C ALA A 91 17.96 4.43 -4.72
N GLN A 92 19.04 3.98 -5.36
CA GLN A 92 20.40 4.20 -4.87
C GLN A 92 20.76 5.70 -4.85
N GLN A 93 20.39 6.44 -5.89
CA GLN A 93 20.65 7.87 -5.96
C GLN A 93 19.82 8.64 -4.93
N MET A 94 18.53 8.34 -4.84
CA MET A 94 17.63 9.04 -3.93
C MET A 94 17.89 8.70 -2.47
N ALA A 95 18.48 7.55 -2.15
CA ALA A 95 18.90 7.21 -0.79
C ALA A 95 19.92 8.21 -0.20
N MET A 96 20.68 8.89 -1.05
CA MET A 96 21.63 9.91 -0.65
C MET A 96 20.91 11.26 -0.47
N GLY A 97 21.34 12.02 0.56
CA GLY A 97 20.93 13.40 0.74
C GLY A 97 21.55 14.31 -0.34
N LYS A 98 20.87 15.41 -0.67
CA LYS A 98 21.45 16.47 -1.52
C LYS A 98 22.64 17.16 -0.84
N GLU A 99 22.60 17.21 0.49
CA GLU A 99 23.67 17.64 1.37
C GLU A 99 23.65 16.78 2.63
N PRO A 100 24.75 16.77 3.42
CA PRO A 100 24.80 16.02 4.67
C PRO A 100 23.73 16.47 5.67
N LEU A 101 23.20 15.54 6.49
CA LEU A 101 22.22 15.81 7.53
C LEU A 101 22.73 16.85 8.54
N SER A 102 24.02 16.82 8.85
CA SER A 102 24.72 17.81 9.68
C SER A 102 24.67 19.24 9.13
N LYS A 103 24.41 19.42 7.84
CA LYS A 103 24.20 20.73 7.19
C LYS A 103 22.74 21.06 6.97
N LYS A 104 21.92 20.04 6.70
CA LYS A 104 20.49 20.18 6.43
C LYS A 104 19.69 20.53 7.68
N LEU A 105 19.96 19.83 8.79
CA LEU A 105 19.19 19.91 10.03
C LEU A 105 19.67 21.04 10.91
N ASP A 106 18.74 21.65 11.65
CA ASP A 106 19.09 22.61 12.69
C ASP A 106 19.74 21.91 13.92
N PRO A 107 20.37 22.67 14.84
CA PRO A 107 21.03 22.07 15.99
C PRO A 107 20.13 21.23 16.91
N GLU A 108 18.84 21.56 17.02
CA GLU A 108 17.90 20.81 17.86
C GLU A 108 17.52 19.49 17.19
N GLN A 109 17.17 19.53 15.90
CA GLN A 109 16.88 18.35 15.08
C GLN A 109 18.07 17.39 15.04
N LEU A 110 19.28 17.92 14.83
CA LEU A 110 20.49 17.13 14.78
C LEU A 110 20.76 16.43 16.12
N SER A 111 20.61 17.16 17.24
CA SER A 111 20.77 16.57 18.58
C SER A 111 19.74 15.48 18.87
N LYS A 112 18.49 15.64 18.43
CA LYS A 112 17.45 14.61 18.55
C LYS A 112 17.82 13.37 17.73
N LEU A 113 18.19 13.58 16.46
CA LEU A 113 18.57 12.49 15.56
C LEU A 113 19.76 11.68 16.12
N GLU A 114 20.80 12.34 16.63
CA GLU A 114 21.94 11.67 17.26
C GLU A 114 21.54 10.80 18.45
N ALA A 115 20.66 11.29 19.31
CA ALA A 115 20.15 10.54 20.45
C ALA A 115 19.38 9.29 19.98
N ILE A 116 18.54 9.43 18.96
CA ILE A 116 17.75 8.34 18.40
C ILE A 116 18.65 7.30 17.73
N LEU A 117 19.60 7.71 16.89
CA LEU A 117 20.55 6.80 16.23
C LEU A 117 21.29 5.91 17.24
N LYS A 118 21.73 6.51 18.34
CA LYS A 118 22.42 5.80 19.42
C LYS A 118 21.49 4.83 20.15
N LYS A 119 20.28 5.28 20.49
CA LYS A 119 19.26 4.51 21.24
C LYS A 119 18.71 3.33 20.43
N SER A 120 18.31 3.58 19.18
CA SER A 120 17.47 2.64 18.39
C SER A 120 18.27 1.75 17.45
N ALA A 121 19.44 2.20 16.98
CA ALA A 121 20.23 1.45 15.99
C ALA A 121 21.70 1.22 16.38
N GLY A 122 22.18 1.83 17.47
CA GLY A 122 23.60 1.83 17.82
C GLY A 122 24.48 2.49 16.75
N MET A 123 23.91 3.42 15.98
CA MET A 123 24.57 4.14 14.90
C MET A 123 25.05 5.52 15.37
N THR A 124 26.00 6.10 14.63
CA THR A 124 26.45 7.48 14.80
C THR A 124 25.97 8.34 13.63
N LEU A 125 25.86 9.66 13.83
CA LEU A 125 25.56 10.60 12.75
C LEU A 125 26.54 10.43 11.57
N GLN A 126 27.83 10.25 11.84
CA GLN A 126 28.85 10.06 10.80
C GLN A 126 28.55 8.89 9.85
N GLN A 127 27.95 7.81 10.35
CA GLN A 127 27.60 6.64 9.53
C GLN A 127 26.45 6.92 8.57
N VAL A 128 25.59 7.91 8.88
CA VAL A 128 24.38 8.21 8.13
C VAL A 128 24.34 9.62 7.54
N ASP A 129 25.37 10.43 7.76
CA ASP A 129 25.35 11.86 7.48
C ASP A 129 25.04 12.17 6.01
N ASN A 130 25.49 11.31 5.08
CA ASN A 130 25.24 11.51 3.65
C ASN A 130 23.90 10.92 3.15
N PHE A 131 23.13 10.23 4.00
CA PHE A 131 21.81 9.72 3.63
C PHE A 131 20.73 10.79 3.83
N ASN A 132 19.61 10.65 3.14
CA ASN A 132 18.42 11.43 3.47
C ASN A 132 17.70 10.82 4.71
N LEU A 133 16.78 11.57 5.32
CA LEU A 133 16.03 11.10 6.49
C LEU A 133 15.18 9.84 6.24
N MET A 134 14.53 9.70 5.08
CA MET A 134 13.75 8.51 4.73
C MET A 134 14.62 7.24 4.70
N THR A 135 15.87 7.34 4.24
CA THR A 135 16.82 6.22 4.30
C THR A 135 17.24 5.91 5.73
N VAL A 136 17.47 6.92 6.57
CA VAL A 136 17.73 6.72 8.00
C VAL A 136 16.55 6.06 8.70
N MET A 137 15.32 6.46 8.37
CA MET A 137 14.09 5.81 8.80
C MET A 137 14.06 4.34 8.44
N SER A 138 14.30 4.00 7.17
CA SER A 138 14.36 2.61 6.73
C SER A 138 15.39 1.78 7.52
N LEU A 139 16.59 2.32 7.76
CA LEU A 139 17.65 1.65 8.53
C LEU A 139 17.25 1.41 9.98
N ILE A 140 16.60 2.38 10.64
CA ILE A 140 16.11 2.24 12.01
C ILE A 140 14.94 1.26 12.07
N SER A 141 13.97 1.36 11.15
CA SER A 141 12.83 0.43 11.08
C SER A 141 13.29 -1.02 10.88
N MET A 142 14.34 -1.28 10.10
CA MET A 142 14.89 -2.64 10.00
C MET A 142 15.41 -3.19 11.33
N LYS A 143 15.90 -2.32 12.24
CA LYS A 143 16.38 -2.74 13.57
C LYS A 143 15.24 -3.07 14.52
N THR A 144 14.07 -2.45 14.40
CA THR A 144 12.94 -2.69 15.30
C THR A 144 12.37 -4.11 15.20
N PHE A 145 12.61 -4.80 14.08
CA PHE A 145 12.25 -6.22 13.92
C PHE A 145 13.05 -7.17 14.83
N GLY A 146 14.21 -6.76 15.33
CA GLY A 146 15.00 -7.56 16.28
C GLY A 146 15.62 -8.84 15.70
N CYS A 147 15.69 -8.98 14.38
CA CYS A 147 16.33 -10.10 13.68
C CYS A 147 17.34 -9.60 12.64
N SER A 148 18.32 -10.44 12.29
CA SER A 148 19.34 -10.12 11.28
C SER A 148 18.99 -10.62 9.88
N ASP A 149 18.01 -11.51 9.77
CA ASP A 149 17.57 -12.21 8.56
C ASP A 149 16.20 -11.69 8.10
N ILE A 150 16.17 -10.41 7.74
CA ILE A 150 14.97 -9.76 7.18
C ILE A 150 14.71 -10.28 5.76
N LYS A 151 13.45 -10.61 5.48
CA LYS A 151 12.92 -10.87 4.15
C LYS A 151 12.07 -9.71 3.66
N PHE A 152 12.07 -9.50 2.35
CA PHE A 152 11.25 -8.50 1.67
C PHE A 152 10.25 -9.20 0.74
N TYR A 153 8.95 -9.00 0.95
CA TYR A 153 7.90 -9.67 0.17
C TYR A 153 8.03 -9.34 -1.32
N GLU A 154 8.30 -8.08 -1.67
CA GLU A 154 8.43 -7.64 -3.05
C GLU A 154 9.59 -8.36 -3.76
N MET A 155 10.72 -8.58 -3.06
CA MET A 155 11.86 -9.31 -3.63
C MET A 155 11.58 -10.80 -3.79
N GLU A 156 10.88 -11.41 -2.83
CA GLU A 156 10.46 -12.82 -2.92
C GLU A 156 9.50 -13.04 -4.12
N PHE A 157 8.57 -12.11 -4.36
CA PHE A 157 7.70 -12.14 -5.54
C PHE A 157 8.46 -11.88 -6.85
N ILE A 158 9.42 -10.94 -6.88
CA ILE A 158 10.28 -10.71 -8.05
C ILE A 158 11.05 -11.99 -8.40
N ASP A 159 11.66 -12.64 -7.41
CA ASP A 159 12.43 -13.87 -7.63
C ASP A 159 11.54 -15.02 -8.12
N ALA A 160 10.33 -15.15 -7.57
CA ALA A 160 9.35 -16.12 -8.03
C ALA A 160 8.86 -15.83 -9.47
N ALA A 161 8.64 -14.55 -9.81
CA ALA A 161 8.22 -14.13 -11.14
C ALA A 161 9.30 -14.38 -12.19
N LYS A 162 10.58 -14.08 -11.86
CA LYS A 162 11.74 -14.41 -12.70
C LYS A 162 11.85 -15.91 -12.95
N LYS A 163 11.71 -16.74 -11.92
CA LYS A 163 11.72 -18.22 -12.06
C LYS A 163 10.61 -18.73 -12.97
N ARG A 164 9.45 -18.07 -12.98
CA ARG A 164 8.32 -18.38 -13.86
C ARG A 164 8.39 -17.71 -15.24
N ASN A 165 9.36 -16.83 -15.48
CA ASN A 165 9.49 -16.01 -16.68
C ASN A 165 8.23 -15.17 -17.00
N ILE A 166 7.52 -14.68 -15.98
CA ILE A 166 6.40 -13.75 -16.17
C ILE A 166 6.86 -12.29 -16.08
N GLN A 167 6.13 -11.39 -16.74
CA GLN A 167 6.45 -9.97 -16.70
C GLN A 167 6.25 -9.40 -15.28
N ILE A 168 7.06 -8.37 -14.97
CA ILE A 168 6.98 -7.61 -13.72
C ILE A 168 6.76 -6.14 -14.10
N ALA A 169 5.79 -5.49 -13.47
CA ALA A 169 5.51 -4.06 -13.65
C ALA A 169 5.38 -3.35 -12.30
N GLY A 170 5.56 -2.03 -12.30
CA GLY A 170 5.30 -1.15 -11.15
C GLY A 170 4.06 -0.30 -11.40
N LEU A 171 3.31 -0.01 -10.34
CA LEU A 171 2.20 0.95 -10.36
C LEU A 171 2.70 2.40 -10.23
N GLU A 172 3.90 2.57 -9.68
CA GLU A 172 4.57 3.85 -9.45
C GLU A 172 6.09 3.70 -9.60
N THR A 173 6.79 4.82 -9.45
CA THR A 173 8.26 4.90 -9.52
C THR A 173 8.84 5.23 -8.17
N VAL A 174 10.14 4.96 -7.98
CA VAL A 174 10.88 5.42 -6.80
C VAL A 174 10.72 6.92 -6.62
N LYS A 175 10.86 7.70 -7.69
CA LYS A 175 10.78 9.18 -7.64
C LYS A 175 9.44 9.65 -7.09
N SER A 176 8.34 9.12 -7.61
CA SER A 176 7.00 9.47 -7.15
C SER A 176 6.74 9.06 -5.70
N GLN A 177 7.31 7.95 -5.24
CA GLN A 177 7.16 7.52 -3.85
C GLN A 177 7.95 8.45 -2.90
N PHE A 178 9.17 8.83 -3.26
CA PHE A 178 9.96 9.83 -2.51
C PHE A 178 9.28 11.21 -2.48
N GLU A 179 8.69 11.65 -3.59
CA GLU A 179 7.90 12.89 -3.64
C GLU A 179 6.66 12.81 -2.73
N SER A 180 5.94 11.69 -2.75
CA SER A 180 4.79 11.45 -1.86
C SER A 180 5.20 11.52 -0.39
N PHE A 181 6.34 10.92 -0.04
CA PHE A 181 6.87 10.93 1.31
C PHE A 181 7.29 12.33 1.77
N GLY A 182 8.02 13.07 0.93
CA GLY A 182 8.41 14.45 1.21
C GLY A 182 7.24 15.43 1.26
N ASN A 183 6.15 15.15 0.53
CA ASN A 183 4.91 15.92 0.64
C ASN A 183 4.14 15.57 1.92
N ALA A 184 4.16 14.31 2.34
CA ALA A 184 3.48 13.83 3.53
C ALA A 184 4.08 14.42 4.81
N TYR A 185 5.40 14.31 4.97
CA TYR A 185 6.09 14.57 6.25
C TYR A 185 7.12 15.69 6.13
N SER A 186 7.17 16.54 7.15
CA SER A 186 8.29 17.44 7.42
C SER A 186 9.47 16.70 8.05
N ASP A 187 10.65 17.33 8.08
CA ASP A 187 11.82 16.76 8.74
C ASP A 187 11.58 16.52 10.24
N ASP A 188 10.85 17.42 10.92
CA ASP A 188 10.48 17.25 12.33
C ASP A 188 9.56 16.05 12.54
N GLU A 189 8.55 15.87 11.69
CA GLU A 189 7.66 14.71 11.74
C GLU A 189 8.45 13.40 11.50
N MET A 190 9.37 13.38 10.52
CA MET A 190 10.23 12.22 10.28
C MET A 190 11.11 11.88 11.50
N ILE A 191 11.71 12.89 12.14
CA ILE A 191 12.54 12.70 13.33
C ILE A 191 11.69 12.24 14.52
N ALA A 192 10.47 12.74 14.69
CA ALA A 192 9.56 12.27 15.74
C ALA A 192 9.18 10.79 15.54
N MET A 193 8.82 10.39 14.32
CA MET A 193 8.52 8.99 13.98
C MET A 193 9.70 8.05 14.27
N LEU A 194 10.94 8.54 14.12
CA LEU A 194 12.15 7.78 14.44
C LEU A 194 12.30 7.51 15.94
N ASP A 195 11.90 8.43 16.81
CA ASP A 195 11.97 8.23 18.27
C ASP A 195 10.84 7.32 18.78
N GLU A 196 9.68 7.39 18.13
CA GLU A 196 8.51 6.57 18.42
C GLU A 196 8.61 5.14 17.87
N SER A 197 9.58 4.88 16.99
CA SER A 197 9.82 3.57 16.40
C SER A 197 10.16 2.52 17.48
N ASP A 198 9.18 1.65 17.77
CA ASP A 198 9.25 0.67 18.85
C ASP A 198 9.19 -0.78 18.32
N PRO A 199 10.11 -1.67 18.74
CA PRO A 199 9.99 -3.11 18.53
C PRO A 199 8.65 -3.72 18.94
N HIS A 200 7.97 -3.19 19.96
CA HIS A 200 6.67 -3.68 20.39
C HIS A 200 5.59 -3.44 19.31
N GLN A 201 5.50 -2.22 18.79
CA GLN A 201 4.59 -1.88 17.69
C GLN A 201 4.87 -2.73 16.44
N THR A 202 6.16 -2.96 16.14
CA THR A 202 6.57 -3.84 15.03
C THR A 202 6.04 -5.27 15.22
N LYS A 203 6.16 -5.80 16.44
CA LYS A 203 5.65 -7.14 16.79
C LYS A 203 4.13 -7.24 16.73
N GLU A 204 3.41 -6.21 17.15
CA GLU A 204 1.96 -6.14 17.01
C GLU A 204 1.55 -6.13 15.54
N LEU A 205 2.20 -5.32 14.71
CA LEU A 205 1.95 -5.26 13.27
C LEU A 205 2.16 -6.61 12.59
N VAL A 206 3.28 -7.30 12.88
CA VAL A 206 3.55 -8.66 12.39
C VAL A 206 2.48 -9.64 12.88
N THR A 207 2.01 -9.50 14.13
CA THR A 207 0.96 -10.36 14.69
C THR A 207 -0.37 -10.18 13.96
N SER A 208 -0.81 -8.93 13.72
CA SER A 208 -2.05 -8.63 13.00
C SER A 208 -1.94 -9.06 11.53
N TYR A 209 -0.75 -8.95 10.92
CA TYR A 209 -0.50 -9.44 9.57
C TYR A 209 -0.60 -10.95 9.44
N LYS A 210 -0.03 -11.71 10.38
CA LYS A 210 -0.16 -13.18 10.42
C LYS A 210 -1.60 -13.65 10.67
N LYS A 211 -2.46 -12.80 11.24
CA LYS A 211 -3.91 -13.04 11.37
C LYS A 211 -4.70 -12.65 10.12
N GLU A 212 -4.03 -12.13 9.08
CA GLU A 212 -4.63 -11.61 7.85
C GLU A 212 -5.69 -10.53 8.08
N ASN A 213 -5.61 -9.79 9.19
CA ASN A 213 -6.63 -8.81 9.58
C ASN A 213 -6.34 -7.44 8.94
N LEU A 214 -6.74 -7.26 7.68
CA LEU A 214 -6.52 -6.01 6.93
C LEU A 214 -7.13 -4.77 7.61
N ASP A 215 -8.31 -4.89 8.21
CA ASP A 215 -8.96 -3.74 8.87
C ASP A 215 -8.16 -3.29 10.10
N GLU A 216 -7.62 -4.23 10.88
CA GLU A 216 -6.77 -3.93 12.03
C GLU A 216 -5.41 -3.36 11.60
N LEU A 217 -4.79 -3.93 10.56
CA LEU A 217 -3.57 -3.39 9.96
C LEU A 217 -3.78 -1.95 9.49
N PHE A 218 -4.85 -1.71 8.73
CA PHE A 218 -5.18 -0.38 8.24
C PHE A 218 -5.41 0.59 9.39
N LYS A 219 -6.20 0.21 10.40
CA LYS A 219 -6.46 1.06 11.56
C LYS A 219 -5.18 1.41 12.31
N ASN A 220 -4.26 0.45 12.50
CA ASN A 220 -3.02 0.69 13.23
C ASN A 220 -2.05 1.56 12.43
N ILE A 221 -1.93 1.34 11.11
CA ILE A 221 -1.05 2.12 10.23
C ILE A 221 -1.59 3.55 10.01
N THR A 222 -2.92 3.72 10.02
CA THR A 222 -3.59 5.01 9.78
C THR A 222 -4.10 5.69 11.06
N ALA A 223 -3.66 5.23 12.23
CA ALA A 223 -3.95 5.90 13.48
C ALA A 223 -3.40 7.34 13.45
N GLU A 224 -4.11 8.29 14.05
CA GLU A 224 -3.82 9.73 13.88
C GLU A 224 -2.43 10.14 14.39
N ASP A 225 -1.94 9.43 15.42
CA ASP A 225 -0.59 9.54 15.97
C ASP A 225 0.50 8.97 15.03
N ILE A 226 0.15 8.03 14.15
CA ILE A 226 1.08 7.42 13.18
C ILE A 226 1.04 8.13 11.83
N MET A 227 -0.17 8.48 11.36
CA MET A 227 -0.41 9.02 10.04
C MET A 227 -1.56 10.03 10.10
N ASN A 228 -1.20 11.29 10.28
CA ASN A 228 -2.15 12.40 10.23
C ASN A 228 -2.87 12.48 8.87
N ALA A 229 -3.93 13.29 8.78
CA ALA A 229 -4.75 13.38 7.56
C ALA A 229 -3.95 13.76 6.30
N LYS A 230 -2.92 14.61 6.43
CA LYS A 230 -2.04 15.01 5.33
C LYS A 230 -1.17 13.84 4.89
N ALA A 231 -0.56 13.12 5.82
CA ALA A 231 0.23 11.94 5.55
C ALA A 231 -0.62 10.84 4.90
N LYS A 232 -1.83 10.57 5.42
CA LYS A 232 -2.76 9.59 4.83
C LYS A 232 -3.12 9.92 3.39
N LYS A 233 -3.38 11.21 3.12
CA LYS A 233 -3.70 11.67 1.77
C LYS A 233 -2.58 11.35 0.78
N TYR A 234 -1.33 11.72 1.08
CA TYR A 234 -0.20 11.54 0.16
C TYR A 234 0.35 10.10 0.15
N MET A 235 0.37 9.43 1.30
CA MET A 235 0.93 8.08 1.42
C MET A 235 -0.03 6.98 0.98
N LEU A 236 -1.36 7.21 1.02
CA LEU A 236 -2.35 6.20 0.64
C LEU A 236 -3.31 6.72 -0.43
N ASP A 237 -4.10 7.76 -0.14
CA ASP A 237 -5.29 8.07 -0.93
C ASP A 237 -4.97 8.50 -2.37
N GLU A 238 -3.99 9.40 -2.57
CA GLU A 238 -3.59 9.83 -3.91
C GLU A 238 -2.93 8.72 -4.73
N ARG A 239 -2.13 7.87 -4.07
CA ARG A 239 -1.48 6.71 -4.68
C ARG A 239 -2.52 5.68 -5.13
N ASN A 240 -3.45 5.32 -4.25
CA ASN A 240 -4.56 4.42 -4.56
C ASN A 240 -5.40 4.94 -5.73
N TYR A 241 -5.73 6.23 -5.73
CA TYR A 241 -6.49 6.87 -6.81
C TYR A 241 -5.78 6.74 -8.16
N ASN A 242 -4.45 6.93 -8.20
CA ASN A 242 -3.66 6.75 -9.41
C ASN A 242 -3.63 5.29 -9.87
N TRP A 243 -3.53 4.33 -8.94
CA TRP A 243 -3.54 2.90 -9.27
C TRP A 243 -4.90 2.43 -9.81
N ILE A 244 -6.00 2.90 -9.23
CA ILE A 244 -7.37 2.56 -9.66
C ILE A 244 -7.64 3.04 -11.10
N LYS A 245 -6.97 4.09 -11.58
CA LYS A 245 -7.08 4.53 -12.99
C LYS A 245 -6.44 3.58 -13.98
N VAL A 246 -5.36 2.91 -13.60
CA VAL A 246 -4.54 2.09 -14.53
C VAL A 246 -4.87 0.61 -14.44
N LEU A 247 -5.21 0.11 -13.24
CA LEU A 247 -5.49 -1.31 -13.01
C LEU A 247 -6.59 -1.88 -13.93
N PRO A 248 -7.73 -1.22 -14.18
CA PRO A 248 -8.75 -1.71 -15.11
C PRO A 248 -8.20 -2.05 -16.50
N ALA A 249 -7.38 -1.16 -17.08
CA ALA A 249 -6.82 -1.36 -18.40
C ALA A 249 -5.76 -2.47 -18.42
N LEU A 250 -5.02 -2.66 -17.32
CA LEU A 250 -4.06 -3.75 -17.18
C LEU A 250 -4.78 -5.11 -17.03
N MET A 251 -5.78 -5.19 -16.16
CA MET A 251 -6.53 -6.43 -15.89
C MET A 251 -7.33 -6.92 -17.09
N GLN A 252 -7.78 -6.03 -17.98
CA GLN A 252 -8.46 -6.43 -19.22
C GLN A 252 -7.54 -7.15 -20.22
N LYS A 253 -6.22 -6.92 -20.14
CA LYS A 253 -5.25 -7.53 -21.06
C LYS A 253 -4.87 -8.94 -20.61
N GLU A 254 -4.68 -9.14 -19.31
CA GLU A 254 -4.15 -10.37 -18.74
C GLU A 254 -4.47 -10.47 -17.24
N SER A 255 -4.38 -11.67 -16.66
CA SER A 255 -4.56 -11.87 -15.22
C SER A 255 -3.36 -11.32 -14.45
N LEU A 256 -3.61 -10.45 -13.46
CA LEU A 256 -2.57 -9.83 -12.65
C LEU A 256 -2.51 -10.45 -11.25
N PHE A 257 -1.30 -10.62 -10.72
CA PHE A 257 -1.06 -10.68 -9.28
C PHE A 257 -0.49 -9.34 -8.84
N VAL A 258 -1.29 -8.54 -8.15
CA VAL A 258 -0.93 -7.20 -7.66
C VAL A 258 -0.52 -7.32 -6.19
N ALA A 259 0.74 -7.07 -5.85
CA ALA A 259 1.21 -7.06 -4.47
C ALA A 259 1.63 -5.65 -4.05
N VAL A 260 0.93 -5.11 -3.05
CA VAL A 260 1.12 -3.76 -2.50
C VAL A 260 1.00 -3.81 -0.99
N GLY A 261 1.50 -2.79 -0.28
CA GLY A 261 1.39 -2.68 1.17
C GLY A 261 -0.07 -2.82 1.62
N ALA A 262 -0.30 -3.62 2.66
CA ALA A 262 -1.64 -4.01 3.12
C ALA A 262 -2.57 -2.81 3.42
N ALA A 263 -2.00 -1.69 3.90
CA ALA A 263 -2.74 -0.46 4.15
C ALA A 263 -3.38 0.15 2.89
N HIS A 264 -2.86 -0.12 1.70
CA HIS A 264 -3.45 0.35 0.45
C HIS A 264 -4.77 -0.36 0.09
N LEU A 265 -4.99 -1.56 0.61
CA LEU A 265 -6.15 -2.37 0.21
C LEU A 265 -7.45 -1.92 0.90
N ALA A 266 -7.35 -1.51 2.17
CA ALA A 266 -8.48 -1.22 3.03
C ALA A 266 -8.80 0.29 3.12
N GLY A 267 -9.90 0.62 3.82
CA GLY A 267 -10.39 2.00 3.95
C GLY A 267 -11.25 2.48 2.78
N ASP A 268 -11.85 3.66 2.93
CA ASP A 268 -12.83 4.20 1.96
C ASP A 268 -12.21 4.50 0.59
N GLU A 269 -10.94 4.91 0.58
CA GLU A 269 -10.11 5.15 -0.59
C GLU A 269 -9.14 3.98 -0.88
N GLY A 270 -9.34 2.83 -0.24
CA GLY A 270 -8.58 1.61 -0.48
C GLY A 270 -8.83 1.01 -1.86
N VAL A 271 -7.83 0.31 -2.41
CA VAL A 271 -7.90 -0.30 -3.75
C VAL A 271 -9.09 -1.27 -3.88
N ILE A 272 -9.41 -2.04 -2.83
CA ILE A 272 -10.57 -2.95 -2.83
C ILE A 272 -11.87 -2.17 -3.10
N ASN A 273 -12.09 -1.08 -2.35
CA ASN A 273 -13.30 -0.30 -2.46
C ASN A 273 -13.30 0.56 -3.73
N GLY A 274 -12.15 1.06 -4.17
CA GLY A 274 -11.99 1.73 -5.45
C GLY A 274 -12.38 0.85 -6.64
N LEU A 275 -11.93 -0.40 -6.67
CA LEU A 275 -12.31 -1.34 -7.74
C LEU A 275 -13.78 -1.77 -7.66
N ARG A 276 -14.34 -1.92 -6.45
CA ARG A 276 -15.79 -2.14 -6.27
C ARG A 276 -16.61 -0.97 -6.83
N LYS A 277 -16.22 0.27 -6.51
CA LYS A 277 -16.83 1.50 -7.06
C LYS A 277 -16.70 1.56 -8.59
N ALA A 278 -15.62 1.01 -9.16
CA ALA A 278 -15.41 0.88 -10.60
C ALA A 278 -16.18 -0.29 -11.26
N GLY A 279 -17.05 -1.01 -10.53
CA GLY A 279 -17.92 -2.05 -11.06
C GLY A 279 -17.36 -3.47 -11.03
N TYR A 280 -16.19 -3.69 -10.43
CA TYR A 280 -15.62 -5.02 -10.25
C TYR A 280 -16.20 -5.74 -9.05
N LYS A 281 -16.26 -7.07 -9.11
CA LYS A 281 -16.49 -7.92 -7.95
C LYS A 281 -15.16 -8.16 -7.27
N VAL A 282 -15.00 -7.67 -6.05
CA VAL A 282 -13.77 -7.87 -5.25
C VAL A 282 -14.12 -8.64 -3.98
N LYS A 283 -13.62 -9.87 -3.87
CA LYS A 283 -13.96 -10.82 -2.81
C LYS A 283 -12.71 -11.35 -2.11
N PRO A 284 -12.78 -11.62 -0.79
CA PRO A 284 -11.66 -12.24 -0.11
C PRO A 284 -11.50 -13.69 -0.61
N VAL A 285 -10.26 -14.13 -0.77
CA VAL A 285 -9.97 -15.55 -0.99
C VAL A 285 -9.80 -16.20 0.37
N MET A 286 -10.81 -16.96 0.79
CA MET A 286 -10.81 -17.67 2.07
C MET A 286 -10.11 -19.03 1.94
N ASN A 287 -9.69 -19.58 3.08
CA ASN A 287 -9.15 -20.94 3.17
C ASN A 287 -10.24 -21.99 2.94
#